data_AF-A0A1H0NIK3-F1
#
_entry.id   AF-A0A1H0NIK3-F1
#
_cell.length_a   1.000
_cell.length_b   1.000
_cell.length_c   1.000
_cell.angle_alpha   90.00
_cell.angle_beta   90.00
_cell.angle_gamma   90.00
#
_symmetry.space_group_name_H-M   'P 1'
#
loop_
_entity.id
_entity.type
_entity.pdbx_description
1 polymer ?
#
loop_
_entity_poly.entity_id
_entity_poly.type
_entity_poly.pdbx_seq_one_letter_code
_entity_poly.pdbx_strand_id
1 'polypeptide(L)'
;MKDFSRCLGISVVSYAALVVFTSLWKLFQLGGSSASVKTLLGITIDNKITEHNISTTFGLSWQTLIAFIIYFCLVYALTYLTDKYSTNKHD
;
A
#
# COMPACT_ATOMS: atom_id res chain seq x y z
N MET A 1 -7.44 13.47 -19.96
CA MET A 1 -7.17 13.92 -18.57
C MET A 1 -8.09 13.24 -17.55
N LYS A 2 -9.38 13.04 -17.84
CA LYS A 2 -10.34 12.44 -16.90
C LYS A 2 -9.96 11.00 -16.49
N ASP A 3 -9.47 10.21 -17.43
CA ASP A 3 -9.06 8.81 -17.16
C ASP A 3 -7.78 8.73 -16.32
N PHE A 4 -6.81 9.60 -16.57
CA PHE A 4 -5.62 9.72 -15.73
C PHE A 4 -5.96 10.12 -14.29
N SER A 5 -6.82 11.13 -14.12
CA SER A 5 -7.30 11.57 -12.80
C SER A 5 -8.06 10.45 -12.08
N ARG A 6 -8.88 9.69 -12.81
CA ARG A 6 -9.60 8.54 -12.27
C ARG A 6 -8.66 7.40 -11.85
N CYS A 7 -7.69 7.04 -12.69
CA CYS A 7 -6.68 6.02 -12.36
C CYS A 7 -5.84 6.43 -11.15
N LEU A 8 -5.44 7.70 -11.08
CA LEU A 8 -4.69 8.24 -9.95
C LEU A 8 -5.52 8.20 -8.66
N GLY A 9 -6.77 8.64 -8.70
CA GLY A 9 -7.67 8.57 -7.55
C GLY A 9 -7.87 7.15 -7.04
N ILE A 10 -8.18 6.20 -7.94
CA ILE A 10 -8.35 4.78 -7.59
C ILE A 10 -7.07 4.23 -6.99
N SER A 11 -5.92 4.48 -7.63
CA SER A 11 -4.63 3.97 -7.17
C SER A 11 -4.22 4.50 -5.81
N VAL A 12 -4.47 5.79 -5.54
CA VAL A 12 -4.16 6.40 -4.24
C VAL A 12 -5.01 5.77 -3.14
N VAL A 13 -6.33 5.65 -3.37
CA VAL A 13 -7.25 5.09 -2.36
C VAL A 13 -6.96 3.61 -2.11
N SER A 14 -6.78 2.82 -3.17
CA SER A 14 -6.52 1.38 -3.03
C SER A 14 -5.14 1.10 -2.43
N TYR A 15 -4.11 1.88 -2.80
CA TYR A 15 -2.78 1.74 -2.21
C TYR A 15 -2.77 2.15 -0.74
N ALA A 16 -3.46 3.24 -0.38
CA ALA A 16 -3.61 3.64 1.02
C ALA A 16 -4.29 2.55 1.85
N ALA A 17 -5.35 1.94 1.33
CA ALA A 17 -6.01 0.81 2.00
C ALA A 17 -5.08 -0.40 2.16
N LEU A 18 -4.30 -0.75 1.12
CA LEU A 18 -3.29 -1.81 1.18
C LEU A 18 -2.20 -1.53 2.23
N VAL A 19 -1.72 -0.30 2.29
CA VAL A 19 -0.75 0.17 3.29
C VAL A 19 -1.31 0.00 4.70
N VAL A 20 -2.51 0.50 4.96
CA VAL A 20 -3.15 0.38 6.28
C VAL A 20 -3.34 -1.09 6.65
N PHE A 21 -3.86 -1.91 5.75
CA PHE A 21 -4.12 -3.31 6.02
C PHE A 21 -2.83 -4.10 6.30
N THR A 22 -1.78 -3.89 5.49
CA THR A 22 -0.49 -4.58 5.69
C THR A 22 0.20 -4.13 6.97
N SER A 23 0.11 -2.85 7.33
CA SER A 23 0.61 -2.34 8.60
C SER A 23 -0.12 -2.93 9.79
N LEU A 24 -1.46 -2.95 9.78
CA LEU A 24 -2.27 -3.55 10.83
C LEU A 24 -2.03 -5.05 10.95
N TRP A 25 -1.97 -5.76 9.82
CA TRP A 25 -1.68 -7.18 9.80
C TRP A 25 -0.33 -7.50 10.44
N LYS A 26 0.73 -6.74 10.11
CA LYS A 26 2.05 -6.91 10.72
C LYS A 26 2.08 -6.51 12.18
N LEU A 27 1.33 -5.48 12.57
CA LEU A 27 1.16 -5.08 13.97
C LEU A 27 0.51 -6.19 14.80
N PHE A 28 -0.55 -6.82 14.29
CA PHE A 28 -1.20 -7.93 14.98
C PHE A 28 -0.32 -9.18 15.05
N GLN A 29 0.55 -9.41 14.05
CA GLN A 29 1.56 -10.47 14.11
C GLN A 29 2.64 -10.23 15.19
N LEU A 30 2.89 -8.98 15.60
CA LEU A 30 3.88 -8.67 16.64
C LEU A 30 3.43 -9.09 18.05
N GLY A 31 2.14 -9.38 18.26
CA GLY A 31 1.65 -10.17 19.39
C GLY A 31 2.08 -9.71 20.78
N GLY A 32 2.18 -8.40 21.03
CA GLY A 32 2.56 -7.87 22.35
C GLY A 32 4.05 -7.94 22.66
N SER A 33 4.92 -8.15 21.65
CA SER A 33 6.37 -8.04 21.80
C SER A 33 6.88 -6.67 21.36
N SER A 34 7.87 -6.14 22.10
CA SER A 34 8.65 -4.99 21.63
C SER A 34 9.53 -5.43 20.46
N ALA A 35 9.20 -5.03 19.24
CA ALA A 35 9.96 -5.38 18.05
C ALA A 35 9.78 -4.35 16.93
N SER A 36 10.84 -4.21 16.14
CA SER A 36 10.89 -3.36 14.95
C SER A 36 10.81 -4.26 13.71
N VAL A 37 9.74 -4.11 12.92
CA VAL A 37 9.53 -4.91 11.70
C VAL A 37 9.27 -4.02 10.51
N LYS A 38 9.81 -4.42 9.37
CA LYS A 38 9.61 -3.75 8.10
C LYS A 38 8.60 -4.52 7.27
N THR A 39 7.57 -3.83 6.79
CA THR A 39 6.59 -4.38 5.86
C THR A 39 7.19 -4.47 4.45
N LEU A 40 6.59 -5.31 3.60
CA LEU A 40 6.97 -5.44 2.19
C LEU A 40 6.82 -4.12 1.42
N LEU A 41 5.88 -3.27 1.85
CA LEU A 41 5.63 -1.95 1.27
C LEU A 41 6.60 -0.87 1.81
N GLY A 42 7.63 -1.26 2.57
CA GLY A 42 8.66 -0.33 3.03
C GLY A 42 8.28 0.48 4.27
N ILE A 43 7.19 0.13 4.95
CA ILE A 43 6.77 0.76 6.21
C ILE A 43 7.50 0.07 7.36
N THR A 44 8.21 0.84 8.16
CA THR A 44 8.80 0.36 9.42
C THR A 44 7.77 0.54 10.53
N ILE A 45 7.52 -0.53 11.29
CA ILE A 45 6.65 -0.54 12.45
C ILE A 45 7.55 -0.81 13.65
N ASP A 46 7.75 0.22 14.48
CA ASP A 46 8.48 0.08 15.72
C ASP A 46 7.48 0.03 16.86
N ASN A 47 7.33 -1.15 17.46
CA ASN A 47 6.46 -1.33 18.62
C ASN A 47 7.34 -1.44 19.87
N LYS A 48 7.12 -0.52 20.81
CA LYS A 48 7.79 -0.48 22.10
C LYS A 48 6.75 -0.57 23.21
N ILE A 49 6.79 -1.68 23.92
CA ILE A 49 5.91 -2.02 25.03
C ILE A 49 6.72 -1.90 26.31
N THR A 50 6.32 -0.97 27.18
CA THR A 50 6.83 -0.83 28.55
C THR A 50 5.72 -1.18 29.54
N GLU A 51 6.03 -1.29 30.83
CA GLU A 51 5.06 -1.68 31.89
C GLU A 51 3.77 -0.85 31.92
N HIS A 52 3.80 0.38 31.39
CA HIS A 52 2.67 1.29 31.45
C HIS A 52 2.19 1.82 30.09
N ASN A 53 2.93 1.58 28.99
CA ASN A 53 2.60 2.17 27.70
C ASN A 53 2.94 1.25 26.52
N ILE A 54 2.08 1.26 25.51
CA ILE A 54 2.35 0.71 24.19
C ILE A 54 2.56 1.90 23.25
N SER A 55 3.78 2.06 22.74
CA SER A 55 4.10 3.07 21.72
C SER A 55 4.37 2.37 20.40
N THR A 56 3.60 2.71 19.37
CA THR A 56 3.79 2.20 18.01
C THR A 56 4.12 3.35 17.08
N THR A 57 5.29 3.31 16.47
CA THR A 57 5.74 4.31 15.49
C THR A 57 5.72 3.72 14.08
N PHE A 58 5.08 4.43 13.15
CA PHE A 58 5.06 4.06 11.74
C PHE A 58 6.00 4.97 10.93
N GLY A 59 7.10 4.41 10.46
CA GLY A 59 8.06 5.11 9.61
C GLY A 59 7.83 4.79 8.13
N LEU A 60 7.66 5.81 7.30
CA LEU A 60 7.63 5.65 5.85
C LEU A 60 9.05 5.75 5.29
N SER A 61 9.51 4.72 4.58
CA SER A 61 10.78 4.78 3.86
C SER A 61 10.59 5.12 2.38
N TRP A 62 11.67 5.49 1.69
CA TRP A 62 11.70 5.68 0.24
C TRP A 62 11.20 4.47 -0.56
N GLN A 63 11.28 3.26 0.01
CA GLN A 63 10.71 2.06 -0.62
C GLN A 63 9.19 2.16 -0.77
N THR A 64 8.49 2.84 0.14
CA THR A 64 7.04 3.06 0.05
C THR A 64 6.66 3.88 -1.16
N LEU A 65 7.49 4.87 -1.52
CA LEU A 65 7.31 5.69 -2.72
C LEU A 65 7.54 4.87 -3.99
N ILE A 66 8.62 4.09 -4.02
CA ILE A 66 8.95 3.22 -5.17
C ILE A 66 7.84 2.17 -5.37
N ALA A 67 7.37 1.53 -4.30
CA ALA A 67 6.27 0.57 -4.34
C ALA A 67 4.97 1.21 -4.84
N PHE A 68 4.68 2.46 -4.46
CA PHE A 68 3.53 3.20 -4.99
C PHE A 68 3.64 3.46 -6.50
N ILE A 69 4.82 3.88 -6.98
CA ILE A 69 5.03 4.13 -8.41
C ILE A 69 4.84 2.84 -9.22
N ILE A 70 5.40 1.72 -8.76
CA ILE A 70 5.23 0.41 -9.41
C ILE A 70 3.74 0.01 -9.42
N TYR A 71 3.05 0.17 -8.29
CA TYR A 71 1.62 -0.14 -8.18
C TYR A 71 0.78 0.72 -9.13
N PHE A 72 1.07 2.02 -9.21
CA PHE A 72 0.38 2.94 -10.11
C PHE A 72 0.56 2.55 -11.58
N CYS A 73 1.79 2.19 -11.99
CA CYS A 73 2.08 1.69 -13.33
C CYS A 73 1.29 0.40 -13.65
N LEU A 74 1.16 -0.51 -12.67
CA LEU A 74 0.37 -1.73 -12.83
C LEU A 74 -1.12 -1.44 -13.01
N VAL A 75 -1.70 -0.56 -12.18
CA VAL A 75 -3.12 -0.17 -12.31
C VAL A 75 -3.38 0.49 -13.66
N TYR A 76 -2.48 1.35 -14.11
CA TYR A 76 -2.59 2.00 -15.41
C TYR A 76 -2.52 0.99 -16.57
N ALA A 77 -1.57 0.05 -16.53
CA ALA A 77 -1.43 -1.01 -17.53
C ALA A 77 -2.66 -1.92 -17.57
N LEU A 78 -3.20 -2.32 -16.41
CA LEU A 78 -4.42 -3.12 -16.34
C LEU A 78 -5.64 -2.37 -16.89
N THR A 79 -5.75 -1.08 -16.62
CA THR A 79 -6.83 -0.25 -17.16
C THR A 79 -6.74 -0.17 -18.68
N TYR A 80 -5.54 0.05 -19.22
CA TYR A 80 -5.30 0.07 -20.67
C TYR A 80 -5.61 -1.28 -21.34
N LEU A 81 -5.19 -2.39 -20.72
CA LEU A 81 -5.49 -3.73 -21.24
C LEU A 81 -6.99 -4.03 -21.20
N THR A 82 -7.68 -3.63 -20.13
CA THR A 82 -9.13 -3.83 -20.00
C THR A 82 -9.89 -3.04 -21.07
N ASP A 83 -9.47 -1.80 -21.33
CA ASP A 83 -10.05 -0.96 -22.38
C ASP A 83 -9.84 -1.61 -23.76
N LYS A 84 -8.61 -2.01 -24.10
CA LYS A 84 -8.29 -2.69 -25.35
C LYS A 84 -9.06 -4.01 -25.54
N TYR A 85 -9.23 -4.78 -24.48
CA TYR A 85 -9.97 -6.05 -24.52
C TYR A 85 -11.49 -5.81 -24.67
N SER A 86 -12.01 -4.72 -24.10
CA SER A 86 -13.40 -4.30 -24.28
C SER A 86 -13.67 -3.90 -25.73
N THR A 87 -12.76 -3.18 -26.38
CA THR A 87 -12.90 -2.77 -27.80
C THR A 87 -12.93 -3.97 -28.73
N ASN A 88 -12.04 -4.95 -28.51
CA ASN A 88 -11.99 -6.18 -29.32
C ASN A 88 -13.19 -7.12 -29.15
N LYS A 89 -14.03 -6.92 -28.13
CA LYS A 89 -15.23 -7.73 -27.88
C LYS A 89 -16.47 -7.17 -28.57
N HIS A 90 -16.36 -5.98 -29.15
CA HIS A 90 -17.44 -5.25 -29.82
C HIS A 90 -17.29 -5.19 -31.35
N ASP A 91 -16.25 -5.83 -31.91
CA ASP A 91 -16.14 -6.22 -33.32
C ASP A 91 -16.43 -7.72 -33.47
#